data_AF-A0A258NDQ1-F1
#
_entry.id   AF-A0A258NDQ1-F1
#
_cell.length_a   1.000
_cell.length_b   1.000
_cell.length_c   1.000
_cell.angle_alpha   90.00
_cell.angle_beta   90.00
_cell.angle_gamma   90.00
#
_symmetry.space_group_name_H-M   'P 1'
#
loop_
_entity.id
_entity.type
_entity.pdbx_description
1 polymer ?
#
loop_
_entity_poly.entity_id
_entity_poly.type
_entity_poly.pdbx_seq_one_letter_code
_entity_poly.pdbx_strand_id
1 'polypeptide(L)'
;MPPSFLPRLALLCLMVLALPGCASQGSTLGYYWQSVRGHLQIMQAADPIDQWITRTDTTPALRERLHLAQRARAFAVAELGLPDNASYRRYADLKRPAAVWNVVAAPPYALTLHTWCFPVTGCIGYRGYFAEADARAEAAQLAQQGLEVEVYGVPAYSTLGYMNWAGGDPLLSTFIAWPEGEFVRLLFHELAHQVVYAPGDTLFNESFATAVERLGSAQWLATQSTPQARQAFATSDARRSAFRALTRTTRARLSVIYEQKEALALDEKALAAMKTEAMQSFRSDYAALRAGWLEAPSDRPTAMNAAQLAGYDRWVAHANNASFAAQAAYDELVPAFEALFAREGHQWPRFYDAVRQLAKQPETQRHQSLRALSPPRSHPVPDIHIHREHHLGFQEARKVGVSWAEKAEKKFDMDCSYEEGDTQDTLYFSRAGVKGTLLVDAHQFEMKAALGFLFGAFKDRIEAEIGEQLDALLNAPHPAAHMAPATQKKPAKAVKDSTTARRAPAKAAARKA
;
A
#
# COMPACT_ATOMS: atom_id res chain seq x y z
N MET A 1 -2.67 64.39 37.89
CA MET A 1 -2.90 63.17 37.08
C MET A 1 -3.02 61.99 38.02
N PRO A 2 -4.08 61.18 37.98
CA PRO A 2 -4.26 60.13 38.97
C PRO A 2 -3.24 58.99 38.74
N PRO A 3 -2.68 58.40 39.82
CA PRO A 3 -1.55 57.45 39.76
C PRO A 3 -1.93 56.03 39.26
N SER A 4 -3.12 55.85 38.69
CA SER A 4 -3.65 54.55 38.27
C SER A 4 -3.43 54.20 36.79
N PHE A 5 -2.80 55.08 36.01
CA PHE A 5 -2.59 54.86 34.58
C PHE A 5 -1.30 54.06 34.27
N LEU A 6 -0.22 54.29 35.00
CA LEU A 6 1.07 53.62 34.80
C LEU A 6 1.03 52.08 34.96
N PRO A 7 0.40 51.49 36.00
CA PRO A 7 0.35 50.04 36.13
C PRO A 7 -0.58 49.39 35.08
N ARG A 8 -1.62 50.10 34.63
CA ARG A 8 -2.52 49.63 33.55
C ARG A 8 -1.84 49.68 32.18
N LEU A 9 -1.03 50.72 31.92
CA LEU A 9 -0.21 50.81 30.70
C LEU A 9 0.89 49.75 30.69
N ALA A 10 1.53 49.49 31.84
CA ALA A 10 2.54 48.45 31.96
C ALA A 10 1.97 47.04 31.74
N LEU A 11 0.76 46.76 32.26
CA LEU A 11 0.07 45.49 32.01
C LEU A 11 -0.37 45.35 30.55
N LEU A 12 -0.84 46.44 29.92
CA LEU A 12 -1.17 46.46 28.49
C LEU A 12 0.08 46.25 27.62
N CYS A 13 1.19 46.90 27.95
CA CYS A 13 2.47 46.71 27.28
C CYS A 13 3.03 45.31 27.49
N LEU A 14 2.87 44.70 28.68
CA LEU A 14 3.25 43.30 28.92
C LEU A 14 2.38 42.32 28.10
N MET A 15 1.07 42.57 27.99
CA MET A 15 0.19 41.78 27.13
C MET A 15 0.57 41.95 25.65
N VAL A 16 0.87 43.18 25.21
CA VAL A 16 1.31 43.46 23.83
C VAL A 16 2.68 42.86 23.52
N LEU A 17 3.58 42.76 24.50
CA LEU A 17 4.88 42.09 24.38
C LEU A 17 4.81 40.56 24.51
N ALA A 18 3.70 40.01 25.02
CA ALA A 18 3.42 38.56 25.04
C ALA A 18 2.71 38.06 23.78
N LEU A 19 2.04 38.94 23.01
CA LEU A 19 1.41 38.61 21.73
C LEU A 19 2.36 38.07 20.64
N PRO A 20 3.63 38.52 20.49
CA PRO A 20 4.54 37.94 19.51
C PRO A 20 4.94 36.49 19.85
N GLY A 21 4.89 36.06 21.12
CA GLY A 21 5.16 34.68 21.52
C GLY A 21 4.03 33.70 21.15
N CYS A 22 2.79 34.19 21.09
CA CYS A 22 1.64 33.44 20.58
C CYS A 22 1.51 33.49 19.04
N ALA A 23 2.20 34.44 18.41
CA ALA A 23 2.17 34.67 16.96
C ALA A 23 3.47 34.27 16.24
N SER A 24 4.48 33.75 16.94
CA SER A 24 5.72 33.29 16.31
C SER A 24 5.42 32.07 15.43
N GLN A 25 5.37 32.29 14.12
CA GLN A 25 5.33 31.23 13.11
C GLN A 25 6.58 30.36 13.30
N GLY A 26 6.39 29.15 13.83
CA GLY A 26 7.48 28.19 14.09
C GLY A 26 7.58 27.69 15.53
N SER A 27 6.87 28.27 16.51
CA SER A 27 6.83 27.70 17.87
C SER A 27 5.73 26.64 18.02
N THR A 28 5.92 25.68 18.93
CA THR A 28 4.90 24.69 19.31
C THR A 28 3.58 25.35 19.70
N LEU A 29 3.64 26.49 20.40
CA LEU A 29 2.46 27.26 20.79
C LEU A 29 1.75 27.87 19.58
N GLY A 30 2.51 28.45 18.65
CA GLY A 30 1.97 29.00 17.39
C GLY A 30 1.25 27.93 16.56
N TYR A 31 1.80 26.71 16.51
CA TYR A 31 1.15 25.59 15.85
C TYR A 31 -0.19 25.21 16.47
N TYR A 32 -0.26 25.06 17.80
CA TYR A 32 -1.53 24.73 18.45
C TYR A 32 -2.55 25.85 18.29
N TRP A 33 -2.12 27.11 18.33
CA TRP A 33 -2.98 28.26 18.10
C TRP A 33 -3.59 28.26 16.69
N GLN A 34 -2.78 28.03 15.64
CA GLN A 34 -3.33 27.95 14.29
C GLN A 34 -4.27 26.75 14.12
N SER A 35 -3.99 25.62 14.77
CA SER A 35 -4.87 24.44 14.76
C SER A 35 -6.24 24.73 15.37
N VAL A 36 -6.27 25.39 16.54
CA VAL A 36 -7.53 25.80 17.20
C VAL A 36 -8.29 26.80 16.33
N ARG A 37 -7.61 27.84 15.84
CA ARG A 37 -8.23 28.87 15.00
C ARG A 37 -8.83 28.27 13.72
N GLY A 38 -8.09 27.42 13.03
CA GLY A 38 -8.54 26.80 11.78
C GLY A 38 -9.68 25.82 11.99
N HIS A 39 -9.65 25.05 13.08
CA HIS A 39 -10.78 24.21 13.48
C HIS A 39 -12.04 25.05 13.73
N LEU A 40 -11.93 26.12 14.53
CA LEU A 40 -13.06 27.02 14.80
C LEU A 40 -13.61 27.67 13.53
N GLN A 41 -12.75 28.05 12.57
CA GLN A 41 -13.19 28.60 11.29
C GLN A 41 -14.02 27.59 10.47
N ILE A 42 -13.63 26.31 10.45
CA ILE A 42 -14.42 25.25 9.81
C ILE A 42 -15.79 25.12 10.51
N MET A 43 -15.80 25.06 11.84
CA MET A 43 -17.03 24.86 12.60
C MET A 43 -17.99 26.06 12.48
N GLN A 44 -17.46 27.29 12.45
CA GLN A 44 -18.23 28.52 12.23
C GLN A 44 -18.83 28.60 10.83
N ALA A 45 -18.15 28.05 9.82
CA ALA A 45 -18.64 28.02 8.44
C ALA A 45 -19.67 26.89 8.19
N ALA A 46 -19.81 25.95 9.12
CA ALA A 46 -20.65 24.78 8.96
C ALA A 46 -22.10 25.07 9.36
N ASP A 47 -23.06 24.81 8.47
CA ASP A 47 -24.51 24.83 8.77
C ASP A 47 -25.14 23.45 8.46
N PRO A 48 -26.27 23.07 9.09
CA PRO A 48 -26.98 21.83 8.78
C PRO A 48 -27.30 21.70 7.28
N ILE A 49 -27.14 20.50 6.74
CA ILE A 49 -27.36 20.24 5.31
C ILE A 49 -28.80 20.59 4.90
N ASP A 50 -29.80 20.28 5.73
CA ASP A 50 -31.20 20.60 5.42
C ASP A 50 -31.43 22.12 5.27
N GLN A 51 -30.72 22.94 6.04
CA GLN A 51 -30.77 24.39 5.89
C GLN A 51 -30.17 24.82 4.56
N TRP A 52 -29.01 24.30 4.19
CA TRP A 52 -28.41 24.54 2.88
C TRP A 52 -29.33 24.11 1.73
N ILE A 53 -29.98 22.96 1.85
CA ILE A 53 -30.94 22.51 0.84
C ILE A 53 -32.09 23.51 0.74
N THR A 54 -32.67 24.00 1.83
CA THR A 54 -33.84 24.92 1.74
C THR A 54 -33.50 26.36 1.31
N ARG A 55 -32.23 26.77 1.37
CA ARG A 55 -31.78 28.12 1.01
C ARG A 55 -32.09 28.47 -0.46
N THR A 56 -32.55 29.70 -0.70
CA THR A 56 -32.88 30.20 -2.05
C THR A 56 -31.65 30.52 -2.90
N ASP A 57 -30.53 30.83 -2.26
CA ASP A 57 -29.24 31.15 -2.90
C ASP A 57 -28.35 29.92 -3.13
N THR A 58 -28.78 28.73 -2.68
CA THR A 58 -28.06 27.48 -2.93
C THR A 58 -28.28 27.02 -4.36
N THR A 59 -27.18 26.93 -5.12
CA THR A 59 -27.21 26.52 -6.52
C THR A 59 -27.79 25.12 -6.70
N PRO A 60 -28.47 24.84 -7.83
CA PRO A 60 -29.02 23.50 -8.10
C PRO A 60 -27.97 22.39 -8.02
N ALA A 61 -26.77 22.63 -8.57
CA ALA A 61 -25.67 21.67 -8.54
C ALA A 61 -25.22 21.35 -7.10
N LEU A 62 -25.08 22.35 -6.23
CA LEU A 62 -24.73 22.10 -4.83
C LEU A 62 -25.85 21.33 -4.11
N ARG A 63 -27.11 21.68 -4.35
CA ARG A 63 -28.26 20.98 -3.76
C ARG A 63 -28.28 19.49 -4.11
N GLU A 64 -28.01 19.15 -5.36
CA GLU A 64 -27.88 17.75 -5.80
C GLU A 64 -26.75 17.01 -5.06
N ARG A 65 -25.59 17.67 -4.87
CA ARG A 65 -24.47 17.09 -4.12
C ARG A 65 -24.78 16.91 -2.64
N LEU A 66 -25.51 17.83 -2.04
CA LEU A 66 -25.94 17.72 -0.64
C LEU A 66 -26.94 16.56 -0.46
N HIS A 67 -27.88 16.37 -1.39
CA HIS A 67 -28.77 15.20 -1.37
C HIS A 67 -28.00 13.88 -1.59
N LEU A 68 -27.02 13.87 -2.48
CA LEU A 68 -26.12 12.72 -2.61
C LEU A 68 -25.41 12.40 -1.29
N ALA A 69 -24.89 13.42 -0.60
CA ALA A 69 -24.22 13.24 0.67
C ALA A 69 -25.14 12.66 1.75
N GLN A 70 -26.39 13.12 1.84
CA GLN A 70 -27.39 12.56 2.76
C GLN A 70 -27.64 11.07 2.48
N ARG A 71 -27.83 10.69 1.20
CA ARG A 71 -28.04 9.29 0.81
C ARG A 71 -26.81 8.42 1.08
N ALA A 72 -25.62 8.91 0.74
CA ALA A 72 -24.37 8.20 0.99
C ALA A 72 -24.14 7.97 2.48
N ARG A 73 -24.39 8.97 3.32
CA ARG A 73 -24.31 8.83 4.78
C ARG A 73 -25.35 7.84 5.33
N ALA A 74 -26.60 7.90 4.83
CA ALA A 74 -27.64 6.95 5.25
C ALA A 74 -27.25 5.51 4.91
N PHE A 75 -26.71 5.28 3.71
CA PHE A 75 -26.19 3.98 3.29
C PHE A 75 -24.98 3.53 4.12
N ALA A 76 -24.04 4.44 4.42
CA ALA A 76 -22.89 4.14 5.29
C ALA A 76 -23.35 3.55 6.63
N VAL A 77 -24.38 4.15 7.24
CA VAL A 77 -24.94 3.66 8.50
C VAL A 77 -25.69 2.34 8.32
N ALA A 78 -26.64 2.29 7.38
CA ALA A 78 -27.57 1.17 7.26
C ALA A 78 -26.92 -0.10 6.67
N GLU A 79 -26.07 0.06 5.65
CA GLU A 79 -25.54 -1.04 4.85
C GLU A 79 -24.09 -1.40 5.21
N LEU A 80 -23.31 -0.41 5.64
CA LEU A 80 -21.88 -0.60 5.96
C LEU A 80 -21.60 -0.67 7.46
N GLY A 81 -22.61 -0.44 8.31
CA GLY A 81 -22.45 -0.41 9.77
C GLY A 81 -21.50 0.68 10.26
N LEU A 82 -21.29 1.73 9.47
CA LEU A 82 -20.48 2.90 9.87
C LEU A 82 -21.22 3.73 10.93
N PRO A 83 -20.52 4.58 11.70
CA PRO A 83 -21.09 5.21 12.88
C PRO A 83 -22.24 6.16 12.55
N ASP A 84 -23.38 6.01 13.24
CA ASP A 84 -24.44 7.01 13.18
C ASP A 84 -24.22 8.12 14.21
N ASN A 85 -23.41 9.11 13.84
CA ASN A 85 -23.05 10.23 14.73
C ASN A 85 -23.27 11.62 14.08
N ALA A 86 -22.71 12.69 14.64
CA ALA A 86 -22.95 14.03 14.14
C ALA A 86 -22.21 14.35 12.82
N SER A 87 -21.13 13.61 12.52
CA SER A 87 -20.29 13.85 11.35
C SER A 87 -21.06 13.76 10.04
N TYR A 88 -20.69 14.64 9.12
CA TYR A 88 -21.21 14.80 7.76
C TYR A 88 -22.70 15.09 7.66
N ARG A 89 -23.30 15.65 8.72
CA ARG A 89 -24.67 16.19 8.74
C ARG A 89 -24.73 17.71 8.49
N ARG A 90 -23.57 18.35 8.41
CA ARG A 90 -23.38 19.79 8.18
C ARG A 90 -22.51 20.01 6.95
N TYR A 91 -22.65 21.15 6.30
CA TYR A 91 -21.80 21.57 5.17
C TYR A 91 -21.15 22.92 5.45
N ALA A 92 -19.85 23.00 5.18
CA ALA A 92 -19.03 24.20 5.33
C ALA A 92 -18.40 24.60 3.99
N ASP A 93 -18.71 25.80 3.52
CA ASP A 93 -18.05 26.39 2.37
C ASP A 93 -16.82 27.19 2.79
N LEU A 94 -15.64 26.57 2.65
CA LEU A 94 -14.39 27.10 3.19
C LEU A 94 -13.78 28.23 2.36
N LYS A 95 -14.25 28.46 1.12
CA LYS A 95 -13.68 29.45 0.18
C LYS A 95 -12.15 29.31 -0.03
N ARG A 96 -11.62 28.09 0.05
CA ARG A 96 -10.21 27.75 -0.14
C ARG A 96 -10.05 26.36 -0.79
N PRO A 97 -8.91 26.08 -1.45
CA PRO A 97 -8.75 24.86 -2.25
C PRO A 97 -8.48 23.58 -1.45
N ALA A 98 -8.09 23.69 -0.17
CA ALA A 98 -7.80 22.56 0.70
C ALA A 98 -8.35 22.80 2.11
N ALA A 99 -8.71 21.72 2.82
CA ALA A 99 -9.16 21.81 4.20
C ALA A 99 -7.96 22.09 5.13
N VAL A 100 -6.87 21.35 4.90
CA VAL A 100 -5.57 21.50 5.55
C VAL A 100 -4.45 21.26 4.53
N TRP A 101 -3.26 21.72 4.85
CA TRP A 101 -2.02 21.50 4.11
C TRP A 101 -1.11 20.62 4.95
N ASN A 102 -0.85 19.40 4.47
CA ASN A 102 0.03 18.47 5.14
C ASN A 102 1.48 18.71 4.74
N VAL A 103 2.36 18.65 5.73
CA VAL A 103 3.80 18.55 5.57
C VAL A 103 4.23 17.13 5.90
N VAL A 104 5.00 16.52 5.01
CA VAL A 104 5.68 15.23 5.23
C VAL A 104 7.15 15.40 4.93
N ALA A 105 8.01 14.71 5.68
CA ALA A 105 9.45 14.76 5.45
C ALA A 105 10.09 13.38 5.63
N ALA A 106 11.20 13.12 4.96
CA ALA A 106 11.98 11.89 5.08
C ALA A 106 13.47 12.16 4.82
N PRO A 107 14.39 11.34 5.38
CA PRO A 107 15.80 11.43 5.03
C PRO A 107 16.05 11.16 3.53
N PRO A 108 17.13 11.71 2.94
CA PRO A 108 17.41 11.61 1.51
C PRO A 108 17.69 10.18 1.02
N TYR A 109 17.97 9.25 1.93
CA TYR A 109 18.21 7.82 1.62
C TYR A 109 17.45 6.89 2.56
N ALA A 110 16.26 7.30 2.99
CA ALA A 110 15.36 6.44 3.75
C ALA A 110 13.91 6.68 3.34
N LEU A 111 13.10 5.64 3.47
CA LEU A 111 11.67 5.64 3.18
C LEU A 111 10.83 5.67 4.46
N THR A 112 11.36 6.32 5.49
CA THR A 112 10.78 6.50 6.82
C THR A 112 10.40 7.97 7.02
N LEU A 113 9.16 8.20 7.45
CA LEU A 113 8.67 9.55 7.68
C LEU A 113 9.27 10.14 8.96
N HIS A 114 9.62 11.42 8.91
CA HIS A 114 9.74 12.27 10.09
C HIS A 114 8.41 12.26 10.84
N THR A 115 8.46 12.16 12.16
CA THR A 115 7.26 12.03 12.99
C THR A 115 7.11 13.20 13.95
N TRP A 116 5.87 13.62 14.13
CA TRP A 116 5.47 14.56 15.17
C TRP A 116 4.58 13.84 16.18
N CYS A 117 4.88 14.00 17.46
CA CYS A 117 4.15 13.34 18.54
C CYS A 117 3.17 14.28 19.22
N PHE A 118 1.91 13.86 19.30
CA PHE A 118 0.82 14.59 19.92
C PHE A 118 0.23 13.78 21.09
N PRO A 119 -0.24 14.44 22.16
CA PRO A 119 -0.73 13.73 23.35
C PRO A 119 -1.89 12.75 23.10
N VAL A 120 -2.76 13.03 22.12
CA VAL A 120 -3.99 12.25 21.89
C VAL A 120 -3.81 11.21 20.78
N THR A 121 -3.18 11.58 19.67
CA THR A 121 -3.10 10.72 18.47
C THR A 121 -1.79 9.91 18.39
N GLY A 122 -0.82 10.20 19.26
CA GLY A 122 0.51 9.59 19.21
C GLY A 122 1.41 10.27 18.18
N CYS A 123 2.41 9.54 17.70
CA CYS A 123 3.35 10.02 16.69
C CYS A 123 2.81 9.75 15.28
N ILE A 124 2.75 10.79 14.44
CA ILE A 124 2.20 10.72 13.08
C ILE A 124 3.27 11.16 12.09
N GLY A 125 3.34 10.50 10.94
CA GLY A 125 4.28 10.80 9.85
C GLY A 125 3.95 12.04 9.00
N TYR A 126 2.98 12.85 9.40
CA TYR A 126 2.61 14.10 8.75
C TYR A 126 2.18 15.15 9.78
N ARG A 127 2.21 16.43 9.40
CA ARG A 127 1.68 17.54 10.21
C ARG A 127 0.82 18.47 9.35
N GLY A 128 -0.43 18.64 9.75
CA GLY A 128 -1.40 19.48 9.04
C GLY A 128 -1.43 20.93 9.53
N TYR A 129 -1.56 21.86 8.58
CA TYR A 129 -1.67 23.31 8.80
C TYR A 129 -2.91 23.85 8.07
N PHE A 130 -3.65 24.78 8.70
CA PHE A 130 -4.82 25.38 8.04
C PHE A 130 -4.46 26.49 7.04
N ALA A 131 -3.24 27.03 7.14
CA ALA A 131 -2.68 27.98 6.19
C ALA A 131 -1.50 27.36 5.43
N GLU A 132 -1.52 27.50 4.10
CA GLU A 132 -0.45 26.96 3.24
C GLU A 132 0.91 27.59 3.54
N ALA A 133 0.93 28.89 3.86
CA ALA A 133 2.15 29.62 4.18
C ALA A 133 2.87 29.01 5.41
N ASP A 134 2.12 28.61 6.43
CA ASP A 134 2.69 27.99 7.63
C ASP A 134 3.24 26.58 7.33
N ALA A 135 2.54 25.79 6.50
CA ALA A 135 3.06 24.51 6.02
C ALA A 135 4.36 24.67 5.22
N ARG A 136 4.43 25.68 4.36
CA ARG A 136 5.64 26.00 3.58
C ARG A 136 6.80 26.48 4.46
N ALA A 137 6.51 27.24 5.52
CA ALA A 137 7.51 27.67 6.49
C ALA A 137 8.11 26.48 7.25
N GLU A 138 7.27 25.56 7.75
CA GLU A 138 7.73 24.30 8.37
C GLU A 138 8.57 23.48 7.36
N ALA A 139 8.08 23.35 6.13
CA ALA A 139 8.79 22.59 5.11
C ALA A 139 10.19 23.16 4.81
N ALA A 140 10.34 24.48 4.79
CA ALA A 140 11.63 25.13 4.64
C ALA A 140 12.57 24.84 5.82
N GLN A 141 12.06 24.79 7.05
CA GLN A 141 12.85 24.46 8.25
C GLN A 141 13.33 23.00 8.22
N LEU A 142 12.50 22.06 7.79
CA LEU A 142 12.88 20.64 7.65
C LEU A 142 13.88 20.44 6.52
N ALA A 143 13.72 21.16 5.41
CA ALA A 143 14.67 21.12 4.30
C ALA A 143 16.07 21.62 4.71
N GLN A 144 16.15 22.65 5.57
CA GLN A 144 17.43 23.11 6.14
C GLN A 144 18.13 22.07 7.01
N GLN A 145 17.40 21.08 7.51
CA GLN A 145 17.95 19.93 8.26
C GLN A 145 18.41 18.79 7.33
N GLY A 146 18.37 18.99 6.01
CA GLY A 146 18.76 17.99 5.02
C GLY A 146 17.68 16.94 4.74
N LEU A 147 16.44 17.16 5.19
CA LEU A 147 15.32 16.28 4.87
C LEU A 147 14.73 16.61 3.50
N GLU A 148 14.23 15.60 2.81
CA GLU A 148 13.32 15.79 1.68
C GLU A 148 11.92 16.02 2.21
N VAL A 149 11.19 16.97 1.60
CA VAL A 149 9.91 17.44 2.13
C VAL A 149 8.90 17.57 1.01
N GLU A 150 7.63 17.28 1.31
CA GLU A 150 6.51 17.57 0.44
C GLU A 150 5.42 18.32 1.21
N VAL A 151 4.79 19.30 0.54
CA VAL A 151 3.62 20.02 1.02
C VAL A 151 2.47 19.80 0.05
N TYR A 152 1.34 19.29 0.56
CA TYR A 152 0.18 18.99 -0.27
C TYR A 152 -1.13 19.32 0.45
N GLY A 153 -2.13 19.73 -0.34
CA GLY A 153 -3.46 20.04 0.17
C GLY A 153 -4.26 18.75 0.40
N VAL A 154 -4.89 18.64 1.57
CA VAL A 154 -5.81 17.56 1.92
C VAL A 154 -7.25 18.08 1.81
N PRO A 155 -8.13 17.40 1.07
CA PRO A 155 -9.48 17.87 0.83
C PRO A 155 -10.41 17.65 2.03
N ALA A 156 -10.17 16.63 2.84
CA ALA A 156 -10.95 16.32 4.04
C ALA A 156 -10.21 16.75 5.32
N TYR A 157 -10.98 16.96 6.39
CA TYR A 157 -10.48 17.19 7.73
C TYR A 157 -11.39 16.44 8.69
N SER A 158 -10.80 15.63 9.57
CA SER A 158 -11.51 14.75 10.50
C SER A 158 -10.96 14.91 11.90
N THR A 159 -11.85 14.90 12.89
CA THR A 159 -11.52 14.87 14.31
C THR A 159 -11.66 13.46 14.87
N LEU A 160 -11.76 12.43 14.01
CA LEU A 160 -11.95 11.03 14.41
C LEU A 160 -13.22 10.81 15.26
N GLY A 161 -14.18 11.74 15.17
CA GLY A 161 -15.40 11.73 15.99
C GLY A 161 -15.26 12.34 17.39
N TYR A 162 -14.08 12.83 17.80
CA TYR A 162 -13.90 13.49 19.11
C TYR A 162 -14.76 14.75 19.27
N MET A 163 -15.15 15.41 18.16
CA MET A 163 -16.00 16.60 18.17
C MET A 163 -17.46 16.32 17.86
N ASN A 164 -17.93 15.06 17.97
CA ASN A 164 -19.34 14.72 17.76
C ASN A 164 -20.29 15.52 18.68
N TRP A 165 -19.89 15.81 19.92
CA TRP A 165 -20.64 16.65 20.86
C TRP A 165 -20.75 18.12 20.42
N ALA A 166 -19.85 18.57 19.54
CA ALA A 166 -19.79 19.92 18.98
C ALA A 166 -20.24 19.97 17.50
N GLY A 167 -20.99 18.97 17.03
CA GLY A 167 -21.56 18.94 15.67
C GLY A 167 -20.81 18.06 14.67
N GLY A 168 -19.73 17.39 15.10
CA GLY A 168 -18.97 16.45 14.28
C GLY A 168 -18.22 17.10 13.12
N ASP A 169 -17.60 16.26 12.29
CA ASP A 169 -16.82 16.72 11.14
C ASP A 169 -17.76 17.13 9.99
N PRO A 170 -17.74 18.38 9.48
CA PRO A 170 -18.63 18.79 8.40
C PRO A 170 -18.18 18.28 7.03
N LEU A 171 -19.13 18.16 6.08
CA LEU A 171 -18.81 18.10 4.66
C LEU A 171 -18.19 19.42 4.21
N LEU A 172 -17.17 19.37 3.36
CA LEU A 172 -16.40 20.55 2.97
C LEU A 172 -16.52 20.84 1.48
N SER A 173 -16.53 22.13 1.13
CA SER A 173 -16.56 22.57 -0.28
C SER A 173 -15.38 22.09 -1.13
N THR A 174 -14.29 21.68 -0.49
CA THR A 174 -13.05 21.14 -1.08
C THR A 174 -13.22 19.79 -1.77
N PHE A 175 -14.27 19.01 -1.45
CA PHE A 175 -14.55 17.73 -2.10
C PHE A 175 -16.01 17.48 -2.47
N ILE A 176 -16.95 18.34 -2.05
CA ILE A 176 -18.40 18.16 -2.33
C ILE A 176 -18.72 18.05 -3.83
N ALA A 177 -17.91 18.68 -4.68
CA ALA A 177 -18.11 18.71 -6.13
C ALA A 177 -17.50 17.51 -6.87
N TRP A 178 -16.80 16.60 -6.17
CA TRP A 178 -16.13 15.46 -6.79
C TRP A 178 -17.13 14.49 -7.46
N PRO A 179 -16.72 13.72 -8.49
CA PRO A 179 -17.57 12.68 -9.08
C PRO A 179 -18.11 11.73 -8.01
N GLU A 180 -19.36 11.28 -8.17
CA GLU A 180 -20.10 10.52 -7.15
C GLU A 180 -19.27 9.41 -6.49
N GLY A 181 -18.65 8.52 -7.27
CA GLY A 181 -17.85 7.43 -6.72
C GLY A 181 -16.63 7.91 -5.91
N GLU A 182 -15.95 8.98 -6.33
CA GLU A 182 -14.81 9.54 -5.58
C GLU A 182 -15.26 10.24 -4.30
N PHE A 183 -16.39 10.95 -4.35
CA PHE A 183 -16.99 11.58 -3.19
C PHE A 183 -17.40 10.54 -2.14
N VAL A 184 -18.10 9.49 -2.56
CA VAL A 184 -18.58 8.43 -1.66
C VAL A 184 -17.42 7.65 -1.07
N ARG A 185 -16.41 7.31 -1.88
CA ARG A 185 -15.18 6.66 -1.42
C ARG A 185 -14.54 7.45 -0.27
N LEU A 186 -14.29 8.75 -0.46
CA LEU A 186 -13.70 9.60 0.57
C LEU A 186 -14.59 9.72 1.81
N LEU A 187 -15.92 9.89 1.65
CA LEU A 187 -16.84 9.95 2.79
C LEU A 187 -16.76 8.69 3.66
N PHE A 188 -16.68 7.51 3.04
CA PHE A 188 -16.60 6.24 3.76
C PHE A 188 -15.24 6.04 4.44
N HIS A 189 -14.15 6.48 3.81
CA HIS A 189 -12.80 6.51 4.41
C HIS A 189 -12.79 7.29 5.72
N GLU A 190 -13.30 8.52 5.68
CA GLU A 190 -13.27 9.39 6.85
C GLU A 190 -14.19 8.90 7.99
N LEU A 191 -15.35 8.31 7.65
CA LEU A 191 -16.23 7.66 8.63
C LEU A 191 -15.59 6.40 9.23
N ALA A 192 -14.80 5.64 8.45
CA ALA A 192 -14.12 4.44 8.93
C ALA A 192 -13.14 4.76 10.06
N HIS A 193 -12.42 5.88 9.97
CA HIS A 193 -11.54 6.35 11.05
C HIS A 193 -12.27 6.56 12.40
N GLN A 194 -13.58 6.78 12.39
CA GLN A 194 -14.40 6.94 13.60
C GLN A 194 -14.87 5.59 14.17
N VAL A 195 -14.61 4.48 13.49
CA VAL A 195 -14.92 3.11 13.96
C VAL A 195 -13.76 2.53 14.77
N VAL A 196 -12.55 2.62 14.22
CA VAL A 196 -11.31 2.11 14.84
C VAL A 196 -10.16 3.06 14.51
N TYR A 197 -9.38 3.40 15.54
CA TYR A 197 -8.13 4.12 15.42
C TYR A 197 -7.10 3.53 16.38
N ALA A 198 -5.95 3.13 15.86
CA ALA A 198 -4.80 2.66 16.63
C ALA A 198 -3.79 3.81 16.80
N PRO A 199 -3.59 4.35 18.02
CA PRO A 199 -2.67 5.45 18.25
C PRO A 199 -1.24 5.14 17.76
N GLY A 200 -0.63 6.10 17.07
CA GLY A 200 0.74 5.97 16.54
C GLY A 200 0.93 5.08 15.31
N ASP A 201 -0.11 4.38 14.83
CA ASP A 201 0.02 3.44 13.70
C ASP A 201 -0.70 3.96 12.45
N THR A 202 -0.07 4.94 11.78
CA THR A 202 -0.59 5.54 10.54
C THR A 202 -0.84 4.49 9.46
N LEU A 203 0.07 3.52 9.31
CA LEU A 203 -0.07 2.48 8.28
C LEU A 203 -1.33 1.63 8.49
N PHE A 204 -1.59 1.19 9.73
CA PHE A 204 -2.82 0.47 10.07
C PHE A 204 -4.07 1.31 9.83
N ASN A 205 -4.08 2.55 10.33
CA ASN A 205 -5.26 3.42 10.29
C ASN A 205 -5.67 3.77 8.86
N GLU A 206 -4.71 4.19 8.03
CA GLU A 206 -4.98 4.56 6.64
C GLU A 206 -5.33 3.34 5.79
N SER A 207 -4.66 2.19 5.99
CA SER A 207 -4.98 0.96 5.26
C SER A 207 -6.34 0.38 5.65
N PHE A 208 -6.74 0.49 6.93
CA PHE A 208 -8.08 0.10 7.38
C PHE A 208 -9.16 0.96 6.72
N ALA A 209 -9.03 2.28 6.82
CA ALA A 209 -9.98 3.20 6.20
C ALA A 209 -10.04 3.00 4.68
N THR A 210 -8.88 2.78 4.03
CA THR A 210 -8.78 2.47 2.60
C THR A 210 -9.51 1.16 2.23
N ALA A 211 -9.44 0.12 3.06
CA ALA A 211 -10.17 -1.12 2.81
C ALA A 211 -11.70 -0.91 2.92
N VAL A 212 -12.14 -0.18 3.94
CA VAL A 212 -13.56 0.15 4.13
C VAL A 212 -14.10 0.98 2.98
N GLU A 213 -13.38 2.00 2.51
CA GLU A 213 -13.82 2.79 1.35
C GLU A 213 -13.91 1.94 0.07
N ARG A 214 -13.00 1.00 -0.17
CA ARG A 214 -13.01 0.17 -1.40
C ARG A 214 -14.21 -0.76 -1.40
N LEU A 215 -14.38 -1.50 -0.30
CA LEU A 215 -15.48 -2.44 -0.13
C LEU A 215 -16.84 -1.71 -0.13
N GLY A 216 -16.94 -0.60 0.63
CA GLY A 216 -18.15 0.19 0.75
C GLY A 216 -18.53 0.91 -0.55
N SER A 217 -17.57 1.55 -1.23
CA SER A 217 -17.84 2.23 -2.50
C SER A 217 -18.21 1.24 -3.61
N ALA A 218 -17.63 0.04 -3.64
CA ALA A 218 -18.05 -1.01 -4.56
C ALA A 218 -19.53 -1.40 -4.34
N GLN A 219 -19.94 -1.60 -3.08
CA GLN A 219 -21.34 -1.90 -2.74
C GLN A 219 -22.30 -0.75 -3.10
N TRP A 220 -21.90 0.50 -2.82
CA TRP A 220 -22.66 1.69 -3.22
C TRP A 220 -22.83 1.77 -4.74
N LEU A 221 -21.74 1.64 -5.50
CA LEU A 221 -21.75 1.73 -6.95
C LEU A 221 -22.64 0.66 -7.59
N ALA A 222 -22.64 -0.55 -7.02
CA ALA A 222 -23.47 -1.66 -7.48
C ALA A 222 -24.97 -1.45 -7.23
N THR A 223 -25.34 -0.79 -6.12
CA THR A 223 -26.73 -0.78 -5.65
C THR A 223 -27.42 0.59 -5.72
N GLN A 224 -26.68 1.70 -5.65
CA GLN A 224 -27.22 3.06 -5.51
C GLN A 224 -26.89 3.96 -6.71
N SER A 225 -25.80 3.69 -7.43
CA SER A 225 -25.30 4.58 -8.48
C SER A 225 -25.92 4.35 -9.87
N THR A 226 -25.87 5.39 -10.70
CA THR A 226 -26.22 5.28 -12.12
C THR A 226 -25.13 4.54 -12.91
N PRO A 227 -25.46 3.96 -14.09
CA PRO A 227 -24.45 3.36 -14.97
C PRO A 227 -23.32 4.34 -15.35
N GLN A 228 -23.65 5.62 -15.55
CA GLN A 228 -22.68 6.66 -15.86
C GLN A 228 -21.70 6.89 -14.70
N ALA A 229 -22.20 6.98 -13.46
CA ALA A 229 -21.36 7.14 -12.27
C ALA A 229 -20.43 5.92 -12.07
N ARG A 230 -20.93 4.70 -12.31
CA ARG A 230 -20.12 3.48 -12.31
C ARG A 230 -18.99 3.53 -13.33
N GLN A 231 -19.28 3.91 -14.57
CA GLN A 231 -18.27 4.00 -15.62
C GLN A 231 -17.22 5.08 -15.32
N ALA A 232 -17.66 6.25 -14.84
CA ALA A 232 -16.75 7.33 -14.45
C ALA A 232 -15.83 6.93 -13.29
N PHE A 233 -16.35 6.20 -12.31
CA PHE A 233 -15.54 5.66 -11.21
C PHE A 233 -14.57 4.58 -11.70
N ALA A 234 -15.03 3.60 -12.49
CA ALA A 234 -14.17 2.55 -13.03
C ALA A 234 -12.97 3.12 -13.82
N THR A 235 -13.22 4.17 -14.61
CA THR A 235 -12.14 4.88 -15.34
C THR A 235 -11.17 5.56 -14.37
N SER A 236 -11.68 6.18 -13.30
CA SER A 236 -10.85 6.86 -12.31
C SER A 236 -10.05 5.90 -11.44
N ASP A 237 -10.65 4.76 -11.06
CA ASP A 237 -9.98 3.71 -10.32
C ASP A 237 -8.91 3.01 -11.16
N ALA A 238 -9.15 2.74 -12.44
CA ALA A 238 -8.13 2.19 -13.33
C ALA A 238 -6.87 3.07 -13.38
N ARG A 239 -7.03 4.39 -13.52
CA ARG A 239 -5.91 5.35 -13.49
C ARG A 239 -5.20 5.35 -12.14
N ARG A 240 -5.95 5.46 -11.04
CA ARG A 240 -5.40 5.44 -9.68
C ARG A 240 -4.64 4.14 -9.40
N SER A 241 -5.17 3.00 -9.84
CA SER A 241 -4.54 1.69 -9.73
C SER A 241 -3.24 1.59 -10.52
N ALA A 242 -3.19 2.10 -11.75
CA ALA A 242 -1.96 2.16 -12.53
C ALA A 242 -0.90 3.08 -11.88
N PHE A 243 -1.31 4.24 -11.37
CA PHE A 243 -0.41 5.15 -10.65
C PHE A 243 0.10 4.56 -9.32
N ARG A 244 -0.76 3.89 -8.57
CA ARG A 244 -0.36 3.13 -7.36
C ARG A 244 0.63 2.03 -7.69
N ALA A 245 0.43 1.30 -8.79
CA ALA A 245 1.38 0.27 -9.22
C ALA A 245 2.75 0.89 -9.53
N LEU A 246 2.78 1.98 -10.31
CA LEU A 246 4.00 2.72 -10.62
C LEU A 246 4.74 3.17 -9.35
N THR A 247 4.05 3.86 -8.44
CA THR A 247 4.67 4.38 -7.21
C THR A 247 5.14 3.28 -6.27
N ARG A 248 4.42 2.15 -6.17
CA ARG A 248 4.89 0.97 -5.42
C ARG A 248 6.14 0.36 -6.01
N THR A 249 6.20 0.20 -7.34
CA THR A 249 7.39 -0.31 -8.03
C THR A 249 8.60 0.58 -7.76
N THR A 250 8.45 1.90 -7.89
CA THR A 250 9.53 2.84 -7.57
C THR A 250 9.95 2.77 -6.11
N ARG A 251 8.99 2.73 -5.17
CA ARG A 251 9.29 2.59 -3.75
C ARG A 251 10.09 1.32 -3.46
N ALA A 252 9.69 0.18 -4.03
CA ALA A 252 10.41 -1.08 -3.86
C ALA A 252 11.86 -0.99 -4.37
N ARG A 253 12.07 -0.36 -5.52
CA ARG A 253 13.42 -0.08 -6.05
C ARG A 253 14.24 0.79 -5.11
N LEU A 254 13.65 1.87 -4.58
CA LEU A 254 14.32 2.75 -3.61
C LEU A 254 14.66 2.02 -2.30
N SER A 255 13.78 1.15 -1.80
CA SER A 255 14.04 0.34 -0.60
C SER A 255 15.28 -0.52 -0.77
N VAL A 256 15.38 -1.24 -1.90
CA VAL A 256 16.55 -2.08 -2.21
C VAL A 256 17.84 -1.24 -2.26
N ILE A 257 17.80 -0.06 -2.89
CA ILE A 257 18.96 0.85 -2.94
C ILE A 257 19.39 1.27 -1.53
N TYR A 258 18.44 1.57 -0.64
CA TYR A 258 18.74 2.04 0.71
C TYR A 258 19.16 0.93 1.66
N GLU A 259 18.65 -0.29 1.50
CA GLU A 259 19.09 -1.48 2.24
C GLU A 259 20.52 -1.89 1.87
N GLN A 260 20.93 -1.70 0.60
CA GLN A 260 22.29 -2.00 0.14
C GLN A 260 23.37 -1.07 0.70
N LYS A 261 22.99 0.11 1.23
CA LYS A 261 23.92 1.10 1.79
C LYS A 261 24.91 0.49 2.77
N GLU A 262 24.41 -0.29 3.74
CA GLU A 262 25.23 -0.89 4.78
C GLU A 262 26.02 -2.10 4.26
N ALA A 263 25.40 -2.91 3.41
CA ALA A 263 26.00 -4.13 2.86
C ALA A 263 27.20 -3.86 1.94
N LEU A 264 27.16 -2.76 1.17
CA LEU A 264 28.17 -2.44 0.15
C LEU A 264 29.06 -1.25 0.54
N ALA A 265 28.90 -0.69 1.75
CA ALA A 265 29.60 0.51 2.22
C ALA A 265 29.59 1.65 1.17
N LEU A 266 28.44 1.85 0.51
CA LEU A 266 28.31 2.84 -0.56
C LEU A 266 28.53 4.25 -0.01
N ASP A 267 29.35 5.04 -0.72
CA ASP A 267 29.46 6.45 -0.43
C ASP A 267 28.18 7.20 -0.82
N GLU A 268 28.01 8.41 -0.28
CA GLU A 268 26.82 9.23 -0.51
C GLU A 268 26.64 9.59 -1.99
N LYS A 269 27.74 9.69 -2.74
CA LYS A 269 27.73 10.00 -4.17
C LYS A 269 27.14 8.84 -4.99
N ALA A 270 27.50 7.60 -4.68
CA ALA A 270 26.94 6.41 -5.30
C ALA A 270 25.44 6.27 -5.01
N LEU A 271 25.02 6.48 -3.76
CA LEU A 271 23.60 6.48 -3.38
C LEU A 271 22.81 7.58 -4.08
N ALA A 272 23.37 8.79 -4.17
CA ALA A 272 22.77 9.90 -4.90
C ALA A 272 22.57 9.55 -6.39
N ALA A 273 23.55 8.92 -7.02
CA ALA A 273 23.48 8.50 -8.42
C ALA A 273 22.40 7.42 -8.63
N MET A 274 22.40 6.36 -7.83
CA MET A 274 21.39 5.28 -7.89
C MET A 274 19.97 5.80 -7.66
N LYS A 275 19.80 6.68 -6.67
CA LYS A 275 18.51 7.33 -6.41
C LYS A 275 18.08 8.18 -7.60
N THR A 276 18.98 9.00 -8.16
CA THR A 276 18.69 9.85 -9.31
C THR A 276 18.20 9.03 -10.49
N GLU A 277 18.85 7.90 -10.77
CA GLU A 277 18.45 6.97 -11.83
C GLU A 277 17.06 6.36 -11.55
N ALA A 278 16.78 5.92 -10.33
CA ALA A 278 15.47 5.41 -9.94
C ALA A 278 14.35 6.45 -10.12
N MET A 279 14.63 7.71 -9.75
CA MET A 279 13.70 8.83 -9.91
C MET A 279 13.50 9.23 -11.38
N GLN A 280 14.53 9.11 -12.22
CA GLN A 280 14.42 9.32 -13.66
C GLN A 280 13.57 8.24 -14.32
N SER A 281 13.80 6.97 -13.98
CA SER A 281 12.96 5.84 -14.43
C SER A 281 11.50 6.08 -14.07
N PHE A 282 11.21 6.44 -12.81
CA PHE A 282 9.85 6.76 -12.37
C PHE A 282 9.18 7.84 -13.23
N ARG A 283 9.89 8.93 -13.56
CA ARG A 283 9.34 10.02 -14.39
C ARG A 283 9.13 9.58 -15.84
N SER A 284 10.00 8.74 -16.40
CA SER A 284 9.84 8.16 -17.73
C SER A 284 8.65 7.20 -17.80
N ASP A 285 8.52 6.31 -16.82
CA ASP A 285 7.41 5.36 -16.71
C ASP A 285 6.07 6.10 -16.52
N TYR A 286 6.07 7.18 -15.74
CA TYR A 286 4.91 8.08 -15.64
C TYR A 286 4.60 8.75 -16.99
N ALA A 287 5.60 9.23 -17.73
CA ALA A 287 5.37 9.87 -19.03
C ALA A 287 4.73 8.90 -20.03
N ALA A 288 5.15 7.63 -20.04
CA ALA A 288 4.53 6.59 -20.85
C ALA A 288 3.08 6.31 -20.42
N LEU A 289 2.84 6.16 -19.12
CA LEU A 289 1.49 5.98 -18.56
C LEU A 289 0.56 7.16 -18.92
N ARG A 290 1.08 8.39 -18.80
CA ARG A 290 0.39 9.64 -19.12
C ARG A 290 0.04 9.73 -20.60
N ALA A 291 0.96 9.37 -21.49
CA ALA A 291 0.70 9.31 -22.93
C ALA A 291 -0.46 8.35 -23.24
N GLY A 292 -0.45 7.15 -22.66
CA GLY A 292 -1.55 6.19 -22.82
C GLY A 292 -2.91 6.70 -22.30
N TRP A 293 -2.93 7.55 -21.25
CA TRP A 293 -4.16 8.18 -20.78
C TRP A 293 -4.68 9.30 -21.70
N LEU A 294 -3.79 9.98 -22.42
CA LEU A 294 -4.14 11.02 -23.39
C LEU A 294 -4.56 10.45 -24.74
N GLU A 295 -3.94 9.35 -25.16
CA GLU A 295 -4.16 8.69 -26.46
C GLU A 295 -5.36 7.72 -26.46
N ALA A 296 -5.97 7.47 -25.29
CA ALA A 296 -7.16 6.63 -25.19
C ALA A 296 -8.27 7.16 -26.12
N PRO A 297 -8.82 6.33 -27.04
CA PRO A 297 -9.59 6.82 -28.17
C PRO A 297 -10.85 7.59 -27.76
N SER A 298 -11.13 8.64 -28.52
CA SER A 298 -12.13 9.71 -28.29
C SER A 298 -13.59 9.27 -28.43
N ASP A 299 -13.83 8.04 -28.88
CA ASP A 299 -15.14 7.39 -28.96
C ASP A 299 -15.58 6.76 -27.63
N ARG A 300 -14.68 6.69 -26.63
CA ARG A 300 -15.07 6.59 -25.22
C ARG A 300 -15.18 7.99 -24.61
N PRO A 301 -16.16 8.27 -23.73
CA PRO A 301 -16.24 9.53 -22.97
C PRO A 301 -15.10 9.70 -21.93
N THR A 302 -13.93 9.09 -22.16
CA THR A 302 -12.83 8.90 -21.21
C THR A 302 -11.48 9.49 -21.64
N ALA A 303 -11.37 10.12 -22.82
CA ALA A 303 -10.16 10.87 -23.18
C ALA A 303 -9.96 12.00 -22.17
N MET A 304 -8.88 11.91 -21.39
CA MET A 304 -8.57 12.92 -20.37
C MET A 304 -7.92 14.12 -21.04
N ASN A 305 -8.23 15.32 -20.56
CA ASN A 305 -7.47 16.50 -20.94
C ASN A 305 -6.31 16.75 -19.96
N ALA A 306 -5.38 17.60 -20.37
CA ALA A 306 -4.22 17.95 -19.55
C ALA A 306 -4.60 18.52 -18.17
N ALA A 307 -5.73 19.23 -18.06
CA ALA A 307 -6.17 19.79 -16.78
C ALA A 307 -6.55 18.71 -15.75
N GLN A 308 -7.13 17.59 -16.21
CA GLN A 308 -7.45 16.45 -15.34
C GLN A 308 -6.22 15.68 -14.87
N LEU A 309 -5.10 15.77 -15.59
CA LEU A 309 -3.82 15.14 -15.25
C LEU A 309 -2.89 16.06 -14.44
N ALA A 310 -3.20 17.35 -14.35
CA ALA A 310 -2.35 18.35 -13.71
C ALA A 310 -1.98 18.02 -12.25
N GLY A 311 -2.86 17.32 -11.52
CA GLY A 311 -2.59 16.83 -10.17
C GLY A 311 -1.47 15.78 -10.14
N TYR A 312 -1.57 14.76 -11.00
CA TYR A 312 -0.52 13.74 -11.17
C TYR A 312 0.77 14.35 -11.70
N ASP A 313 0.69 15.23 -12.70
CA ASP A 313 1.86 15.92 -13.28
C ASP A 313 2.63 16.70 -12.19
N ARG A 314 1.91 17.43 -11.33
CA ARG A 314 2.51 18.17 -10.21
C ARG A 314 3.13 17.23 -9.19
N TRP A 315 2.45 16.15 -8.81
CA TRP A 315 2.97 15.19 -7.85
C TRP A 315 4.27 14.55 -8.37
N VAL A 316 4.27 14.06 -9.61
CA VAL A 316 5.44 13.40 -10.23
C VAL A 316 6.63 14.35 -10.36
N ALA A 317 6.37 15.63 -10.67
CA ALA A 317 7.43 16.63 -10.76
C ALA A 317 8.17 16.82 -9.42
N HIS A 318 7.43 16.80 -8.30
CA HIS A 318 7.96 17.07 -6.95
C HIS A 318 8.22 15.82 -6.12
N ALA A 319 7.90 14.62 -6.64
CA ALA A 319 8.05 13.36 -5.94
C ALA A 319 9.46 13.16 -5.39
N ASN A 320 9.53 12.77 -4.13
CA ASN A 320 10.75 12.51 -3.39
C ASN A 320 10.52 11.41 -2.33
N ASN A 321 11.48 11.13 -1.46
CA ASN A 321 11.34 10.07 -0.46
C ASN A 321 10.16 10.30 0.50
N ALA A 322 9.89 11.55 0.87
CA ALA A 322 8.75 11.88 1.71
C ALA A 322 7.43 11.55 1.00
N SER A 323 7.34 11.82 -0.30
CA SER A 323 6.20 11.44 -1.15
C SER A 323 5.97 9.93 -1.16
N PHE A 324 7.03 9.14 -1.43
CA PHE A 324 6.93 7.68 -1.47
C PHE A 324 6.71 7.05 -0.09
N ALA A 325 7.17 7.69 0.97
CA ALA A 325 6.92 7.26 2.34
C ALA A 325 5.48 7.55 2.77
N ALA A 326 4.94 8.73 2.45
CA ALA A 326 3.55 9.10 2.70
C ALA A 326 2.57 8.20 1.93
N GLN A 327 2.84 7.91 0.65
CA GLN A 327 1.99 7.05 -0.17
C GLN A 327 1.86 5.63 0.39
N ALA A 328 2.91 5.08 1.00
CA ALA A 328 2.93 3.70 1.50
C ALA A 328 1.91 3.45 2.60
N ALA A 329 1.58 4.47 3.40
CA ALA A 329 0.63 4.35 4.49
C ALA A 329 -0.77 3.89 4.04
N TYR A 330 -1.17 4.20 2.80
CA TYR A 330 -2.53 3.96 2.31
C TYR A 330 -2.76 2.58 1.70
N ASP A 331 -1.72 1.87 1.26
CA ASP A 331 -1.90 0.69 0.39
C ASP A 331 -1.35 -0.63 0.95
N GLU A 332 -0.34 -0.61 1.83
CA GLU A 332 0.42 -1.83 2.15
C GLU A 332 -0.42 -2.91 2.86
N LEU A 333 -1.32 -2.55 3.78
CA LEU A 333 -2.11 -3.51 4.55
C LEU A 333 -3.54 -3.70 4.03
N VAL A 334 -3.93 -3.02 2.95
CA VAL A 334 -5.30 -3.11 2.40
C VAL A 334 -5.69 -4.55 2.03
N PRO A 335 -4.85 -5.35 1.35
CA PRO A 335 -5.19 -6.74 1.03
C PRO A 335 -5.43 -7.62 2.27
N ALA A 336 -4.74 -7.34 3.38
CA ALA A 336 -4.96 -8.05 4.65
C ALA A 336 -6.35 -7.73 5.25
N PHE A 337 -6.78 -6.47 5.19
CA PHE A 337 -8.11 -6.08 5.66
C PHE A 337 -9.23 -6.62 4.75
N GLU A 338 -9.03 -6.63 3.43
CA GLU A 338 -9.99 -7.25 2.49
C GLU A 338 -10.11 -8.76 2.74
N ALA A 339 -8.99 -9.45 2.97
CA ALA A 339 -8.97 -10.87 3.34
C ALA A 339 -9.64 -11.11 4.71
N LEU A 340 -9.43 -10.20 5.68
CA LEU A 340 -10.10 -10.24 6.97
C LEU A 340 -11.62 -10.09 6.81
N PHE A 341 -12.08 -9.17 5.97
CA PHE A 341 -13.52 -9.00 5.69
C PHE A 341 -14.14 -10.27 5.10
N ALA A 342 -13.45 -10.91 4.15
CA ALA A 342 -13.87 -12.19 3.59
C ALA A 342 -13.90 -13.31 4.65
N ARG A 343 -12.86 -13.40 5.50
CA ARG A 343 -12.79 -14.36 6.61
C ARG A 343 -13.93 -14.20 7.62
N GLU A 344 -14.35 -12.96 7.87
CA GLU A 344 -15.51 -12.66 8.74
C GLU A 344 -16.86 -12.80 8.01
N GLY A 345 -16.88 -13.41 6.82
CA GLY A 345 -18.09 -13.75 6.08
C GLY A 345 -18.75 -12.55 5.41
N HIS A 346 -17.99 -11.51 5.07
CA HIS A 346 -18.48 -10.25 4.51
C HIS A 346 -19.51 -9.54 5.42
N GLN A 347 -19.38 -9.71 6.74
CA GLN A 347 -20.26 -9.09 7.73
C GLN A 347 -19.58 -7.91 8.41
N TRP A 348 -20.06 -6.69 8.16
CA TRP A 348 -19.48 -5.45 8.68
C TRP A 348 -19.28 -5.43 10.21
N PRO A 349 -20.27 -5.79 11.06
CA PRO A 349 -20.07 -5.78 12.51
C PRO A 349 -18.94 -6.71 12.97
N ARG A 350 -18.87 -7.92 12.40
CA ARG A 350 -17.82 -8.90 12.74
C ARG A 350 -16.44 -8.44 12.29
N PHE A 351 -16.36 -7.86 11.09
CA PHE A 351 -15.14 -7.28 10.57
C PHE A 351 -14.62 -6.15 11.48
N TYR A 352 -15.48 -5.19 11.86
CA TYR A 352 -15.07 -4.11 12.75
C TYR A 352 -14.65 -4.61 14.14
N ASP A 353 -15.33 -5.61 14.69
CA ASP A 353 -14.91 -6.23 15.95
C ASP A 353 -13.52 -6.88 15.84
N ALA A 354 -13.25 -7.60 14.75
CA ALA A 354 -11.92 -8.17 14.51
C ALA A 354 -10.84 -7.08 14.38
N VAL A 355 -11.12 -5.99 13.67
CA VAL A 355 -10.20 -4.85 13.54
C VAL A 355 -9.97 -4.16 14.89
N ARG A 356 -10.99 -4.02 15.75
CA ARG A 356 -10.83 -3.50 17.12
C ARG A 356 -9.92 -4.38 17.97
N GLN A 357 -9.97 -5.71 17.81
CA GLN A 357 -9.05 -6.60 18.53
C GLN A 357 -7.61 -6.44 18.03
N LEU A 358 -7.40 -6.29 16.72
CA LEU A 358 -6.08 -5.99 16.16
C LEU A 358 -5.53 -4.65 16.67
N ALA A 359 -6.36 -3.61 16.75
CA ALA A 359 -5.95 -2.29 17.24
C ALA A 359 -5.45 -2.30 18.70
N LYS A 360 -5.91 -3.26 19.53
CA LYS A 360 -5.45 -3.42 20.92
C LYS A 360 -4.10 -4.11 21.05
N GLN A 361 -3.62 -4.79 20.01
CA GLN A 361 -2.32 -5.46 20.04
C GLN A 361 -1.18 -4.44 19.98
N PRO A 362 0.02 -4.76 20.51
CA PRO A 362 1.24 -4.00 20.21
C PRO A 362 1.46 -3.91 18.69
N GLU A 363 1.99 -2.79 18.21
CA GLU A 363 2.13 -2.48 16.78
C GLU A 363 2.79 -3.63 15.98
N THR A 364 3.93 -4.14 16.45
CA THR A 364 4.65 -5.23 15.78
C THR A 364 3.79 -6.49 15.65
N GLN A 365 3.07 -6.88 16.71
CA GLN A 365 2.20 -8.06 16.72
C GLN A 365 0.98 -7.85 15.82
N ARG A 366 0.43 -6.63 15.81
CA ARG A 366 -0.68 -6.22 14.94
C ARG A 366 -0.30 -6.37 13.46
N HIS A 367 0.85 -5.84 13.08
CA HIS A 367 1.35 -5.93 11.70
C HIS A 367 1.66 -7.36 11.30
N GLN A 368 2.25 -8.17 12.19
CA GLN A 368 2.46 -9.61 11.94
C GLN A 368 1.13 -10.34 11.72
N SER A 369 0.14 -10.09 12.58
CA SER A 369 -1.19 -10.70 12.47
C SER A 369 -1.87 -10.32 11.16
N LEU A 370 -1.79 -9.07 10.74
CA LEU A 370 -2.33 -8.62 9.45
C LEU A 370 -1.59 -9.23 8.27
N ARG A 371 -0.26 -9.24 8.28
CA ARG A 371 0.54 -9.84 7.19
C ARG A 371 0.27 -11.34 7.02
N ALA A 372 -0.06 -12.04 8.10
CA ALA A 372 -0.47 -13.45 8.05
C ALA A 372 -1.85 -13.67 7.39
N LEU A 373 -2.68 -12.63 7.27
CA LEU A 373 -3.98 -12.68 6.59
C LEU A 373 -3.89 -12.32 5.12
N SER A 374 -2.84 -11.62 4.70
CA SER A 374 -2.61 -11.33 3.30
C SER A 374 -2.59 -12.64 2.52
N PRO A 375 -3.28 -12.74 1.37
CA PRO A 375 -3.05 -13.87 0.47
C PRO A 375 -1.55 -13.95 0.19
N PRO A 376 -0.96 -15.17 0.09
CA PRO A 376 0.45 -15.32 -0.20
C PRO A 376 0.76 -14.42 -1.39
N ARG A 377 1.75 -13.53 -1.26
CA ARG A 377 2.18 -12.68 -2.36
C ARG A 377 2.27 -13.60 -3.55
N SER A 378 1.45 -13.37 -4.58
CA SER A 378 1.75 -13.93 -5.88
C SER A 378 3.18 -13.50 -6.13
N HIS A 379 4.09 -14.48 -6.13
CA HIS A 379 5.47 -14.24 -6.54
C HIS A 379 5.36 -13.40 -7.82
N PRO A 380 6.10 -12.28 -7.94
CA PRO A 380 6.08 -11.51 -9.18
C PRO A 380 6.23 -12.51 -10.32
N VAL A 381 5.31 -12.44 -11.29
CA VAL A 381 5.35 -13.30 -12.48
C VAL A 381 6.81 -13.31 -12.94
N PRO A 382 7.45 -14.48 -13.00
CA PRO A 382 8.88 -14.51 -13.28
C PRO A 382 9.11 -13.83 -14.63
N ASP A 383 10.07 -12.90 -14.69
CA ASP A 383 10.40 -12.17 -15.90
C ASP A 383 10.75 -13.13 -17.05
N ILE A 384 11.29 -14.31 -16.72
CA ILE A 384 11.59 -15.41 -17.63
C ILE A 384 10.87 -16.68 -17.16
N HIS A 385 10.15 -17.33 -18.07
CA HIS A 385 9.54 -18.64 -17.84
C HIS A 385 9.85 -19.59 -19.01
N ILE A 386 10.68 -20.59 -18.75
CA ILE A 386 11.08 -21.58 -19.76
C ILE A 386 10.52 -22.94 -19.37
N HIS A 387 9.79 -23.56 -20.30
CA HIS A 387 9.29 -24.92 -20.16
C HIS A 387 9.89 -25.79 -21.28
N ARG A 388 10.34 -27.00 -20.92
CA ARG A 388 10.88 -28.00 -21.84
C ARG A 388 10.39 -29.39 -21.47
N GLU A 389 9.73 -30.06 -22.41
CA GLU A 389 9.37 -31.48 -22.28
C GLU A 389 10.54 -32.38 -22.68
N HIS A 390 10.65 -33.56 -22.09
CA HIS A 390 11.65 -34.57 -22.42
C HIS A 390 11.18 -36.00 -22.16
N HIS A 391 11.96 -36.98 -22.63
CA HIS A 391 11.67 -38.42 -22.49
C HIS A 391 12.74 -39.19 -21.70
N LEU A 392 13.64 -38.47 -21.01
CA LEU A 392 14.76 -39.04 -20.26
C LEU A 392 14.36 -39.90 -19.04
N GLY A 393 13.17 -39.66 -18.47
CA GLY A 393 12.80 -40.19 -17.15
C GLY A 393 13.52 -39.48 -16.00
N PHE A 394 13.01 -39.63 -14.77
CA PHE A 394 13.40 -38.75 -13.66
C PHE A 394 14.89 -38.83 -13.27
N GLN A 395 15.48 -40.04 -13.25
CA GLN A 395 16.87 -40.22 -12.84
C GLN A 395 17.89 -39.59 -13.81
N GLU A 396 17.61 -39.62 -15.11
CA GLU A 396 18.45 -38.94 -16.10
C GLU A 396 18.15 -37.44 -16.14
N ALA A 397 16.90 -37.03 -15.91
CA ALA A 397 16.54 -35.62 -15.77
C ALA A 397 17.26 -34.95 -14.58
N ARG A 398 17.35 -35.63 -13.43
CA ARG A 398 18.13 -35.16 -12.26
C ARG A 398 19.58 -34.85 -12.65
N LYS A 399 20.25 -35.74 -13.39
CA LYS A 399 21.62 -35.52 -13.85
C LYS A 399 21.75 -34.29 -14.74
N VAL A 400 20.76 -34.04 -15.60
CA VAL A 400 20.70 -32.82 -16.43
C VAL A 400 20.51 -31.57 -15.57
N GLY A 401 19.62 -31.60 -14.56
CA GLY A 401 19.43 -30.50 -13.62
C GLY A 401 20.71 -30.15 -12.84
N VAL A 402 21.42 -31.17 -12.34
CA VAL A 402 22.73 -31.00 -11.67
C VAL A 402 23.77 -30.44 -12.63
N SER A 403 23.85 -30.97 -13.86
CA SER A 403 24.80 -30.50 -14.88
C SER A 403 24.54 -29.04 -15.27
N TRP A 404 23.27 -28.62 -15.32
CA TRP A 404 22.91 -27.23 -15.55
C TRP A 404 23.37 -26.34 -14.39
N ALA A 405 23.16 -26.77 -13.14
CA ALA A 405 23.60 -26.03 -11.94
C ALA A 405 25.11 -25.79 -11.93
N GLU A 406 25.92 -26.84 -12.15
CA GLU A 406 27.38 -26.72 -12.19
C GLU A 406 27.86 -25.79 -13.32
N LYS A 407 27.17 -25.82 -14.46
CA LYS A 407 27.47 -24.93 -15.58
C LYS A 407 27.08 -23.49 -15.26
N ALA A 408 25.96 -23.28 -14.58
CA ALA A 408 25.50 -21.98 -14.15
C ALA A 408 26.47 -21.35 -13.12
N GLU A 409 26.94 -22.13 -12.14
CA GLU A 409 27.97 -21.74 -11.19
C GLU A 409 29.26 -21.32 -11.93
N LYS A 410 29.80 -22.18 -12.80
CA LYS A 410 31.09 -21.94 -13.47
C LYS A 410 31.05 -20.83 -14.53
N LYS A 411 29.99 -20.75 -15.32
CA LYS A 411 29.90 -19.81 -16.47
C LYS A 411 29.33 -18.45 -16.06
N PHE A 412 28.42 -18.42 -15.09
CA PHE A 412 27.65 -17.23 -14.76
C PHE A 412 27.85 -16.73 -13.32
N ASP A 413 28.73 -17.36 -12.54
CA ASP A 413 28.99 -17.01 -11.14
C ASP A 413 27.68 -17.00 -10.33
N MET A 414 26.91 -18.08 -10.50
CA MET A 414 25.60 -18.26 -9.90
C MET A 414 25.72 -19.07 -8.61
N ASP A 415 25.09 -18.64 -7.52
CA ASP A 415 24.91 -19.46 -6.33
C ASP A 415 23.76 -20.43 -6.58
N CYS A 416 24.03 -21.74 -6.52
CA CYS A 416 23.03 -22.79 -6.74
C CYS A 416 22.84 -23.65 -5.48
N SER A 417 21.61 -24.07 -5.21
CA SER A 417 21.29 -25.05 -4.15
C SER A 417 20.19 -26.00 -4.61
N TYR A 418 20.31 -27.27 -4.26
CA TYR A 418 19.46 -28.33 -4.82
C TYR A 418 18.65 -29.02 -3.72
N GLU A 419 17.34 -29.13 -3.92
CA GLU A 419 16.42 -29.91 -3.08
C GLU A 419 15.98 -31.16 -3.85
N GLU A 420 16.47 -32.33 -3.43
CA GLU A 420 16.11 -33.62 -4.04
C GLU A 420 14.79 -34.17 -3.48
N GLY A 421 13.91 -34.64 -4.36
CA GLY A 421 12.67 -35.33 -4.01
C GLY A 421 12.56 -36.72 -4.64
N ASP A 422 11.46 -37.44 -4.36
CA ASP A 422 11.27 -38.81 -4.87
C ASP A 422 10.86 -38.84 -6.35
N THR A 423 10.15 -37.81 -6.82
CA THR A 423 9.60 -37.72 -8.19
C THR A 423 9.87 -36.39 -8.88
N GLN A 424 10.43 -35.44 -8.14
CA GLN A 424 10.71 -34.08 -8.59
C GLN A 424 11.83 -33.49 -7.76
N ASP A 425 12.71 -32.72 -8.40
CA ASP A 425 13.72 -31.92 -7.73
C ASP A 425 13.47 -30.44 -7.96
N THR A 426 13.92 -29.62 -7.02
CA THR A 426 13.94 -28.16 -7.19
C THR A 426 15.35 -27.63 -7.02
N LEU A 427 15.91 -27.07 -8.09
CA LEU A 427 17.14 -26.30 -8.04
C LEU A 427 16.80 -24.82 -7.84
N TYR A 428 17.38 -24.19 -6.83
CA TYR A 428 17.35 -22.75 -6.61
C TYR A 428 18.65 -22.15 -7.10
N PHE A 429 18.58 -21.03 -7.83
CA PHE A 429 19.76 -20.32 -8.30
C PHE A 429 19.62 -18.81 -8.10
N SER A 430 20.72 -18.14 -7.74
CA SER A 430 20.73 -16.69 -7.55
C SER A 430 22.11 -16.07 -7.76
N ARG A 431 22.11 -14.82 -8.21
CA ARG A 431 23.26 -13.91 -8.18
C ARG A 431 22.75 -12.47 -8.09
N ALA A 432 23.67 -11.51 -7.99
CA ALA A 432 23.28 -10.09 -8.04
C ALA A 432 22.44 -9.78 -9.29
N GLY A 433 21.15 -9.47 -9.07
CA GLY A 433 20.21 -9.11 -10.13
C GLY A 433 19.56 -10.26 -10.91
N VAL A 434 19.73 -11.53 -10.54
CA VAL A 434 18.95 -12.65 -11.11
C VAL A 434 18.68 -13.68 -10.01
N LYS A 435 17.44 -14.15 -9.88
CA LYS A 435 17.12 -15.28 -8.99
C LYS A 435 16.01 -16.15 -9.58
N GLY A 436 16.04 -17.44 -9.35
CA GLY A 436 15.06 -18.34 -9.93
C GLY A 436 15.08 -19.75 -9.40
N THR A 437 14.22 -20.56 -9.98
CA THR A 437 14.09 -21.99 -9.71
C THR A 437 14.07 -22.77 -11.02
N LEU A 438 14.66 -23.96 -11.02
CA LEU A 438 14.52 -24.98 -12.04
C LEU A 438 13.91 -26.23 -11.39
N LEU A 439 12.66 -26.52 -11.73
CA LEU A 439 11.96 -27.72 -11.33
C LEU A 439 12.24 -28.81 -12.37
N VAL A 440 12.57 -30.00 -11.88
CA VAL A 440 12.97 -31.15 -12.71
C VAL A 440 12.09 -32.32 -12.35
N ASP A 441 11.35 -32.89 -13.30
CA ASP A 441 10.60 -34.12 -13.09
C ASP A 441 10.85 -35.16 -14.20
N ALA A 442 10.04 -36.22 -14.26
CA ALA A 442 10.23 -37.31 -15.22
C ALA A 442 9.95 -36.90 -16.68
N HIS A 443 9.27 -35.78 -16.90
CA HIS A 443 8.69 -35.38 -18.18
C HIS A 443 9.02 -33.95 -18.59
N GLN A 444 9.37 -33.07 -17.65
CA GLN A 444 9.60 -31.66 -17.93
C GLN A 444 10.68 -31.02 -17.05
N PHE A 445 11.25 -29.96 -17.61
CA PHE A 445 11.94 -28.90 -16.89
C PHE A 445 11.07 -27.64 -16.90
N GLU A 446 10.85 -27.04 -15.73
CA GLU A 446 10.18 -25.75 -15.58
C GLU A 446 11.11 -24.77 -14.88
N MET A 447 11.58 -23.76 -15.61
CA MET A 447 12.47 -22.72 -15.11
C MET A 447 11.76 -21.39 -14.96
N LYS A 448 11.86 -20.80 -13.78
CA LYS A 448 11.30 -19.48 -13.46
C LYS A 448 12.43 -18.60 -12.96
N ALA A 449 12.69 -17.47 -13.62
CA ALA A 449 13.67 -16.50 -13.15
C ALA A 449 13.08 -15.09 -13.06
N ALA A 450 13.35 -14.41 -11.95
CA ALA A 450 13.12 -12.99 -11.76
C ALA A 450 14.42 -12.24 -12.05
N LEU A 451 14.31 -11.21 -12.89
CA LEU A 451 15.41 -10.34 -13.25
C LEU A 451 15.33 -9.07 -12.41
N GLY A 452 16.48 -8.70 -11.82
CA GLY A 452 16.68 -7.38 -11.27
C GLY A 452 16.65 -6.34 -12.38
N PHE A 453 16.33 -5.10 -12.00
CA PHE A 453 16.14 -3.97 -12.91
C PHE A 453 17.22 -3.81 -14.00
N LEU A 454 18.50 -4.04 -13.66
CA LEU A 454 19.63 -3.93 -14.60
C LEU A 454 19.58 -4.95 -15.75
N PHE A 455 18.96 -6.11 -15.53
CA PHE A 455 18.91 -7.21 -16.49
C PHE A 455 17.60 -7.26 -17.28
N GLY A 456 16.58 -6.50 -16.87
CA GLY A 456 15.27 -6.47 -17.55
C GLY A 456 15.36 -6.08 -19.03
N ALA A 457 16.26 -5.16 -19.40
CA ALA A 457 16.49 -4.76 -20.79
C ALA A 457 17.17 -5.86 -21.66
N PHE A 458 17.74 -6.90 -21.03
CA PHE A 458 18.38 -8.03 -21.71
C PHE A 458 17.56 -9.31 -21.58
N LYS A 459 16.29 -9.23 -21.12
CA LYS A 459 15.43 -10.37 -20.86
C LYS A 459 15.47 -11.41 -21.99
N ASP A 460 15.16 -11.00 -23.22
CA ASP A 460 15.04 -11.92 -24.36
C ASP A 460 16.37 -12.62 -24.67
N ARG A 461 17.50 -11.94 -24.48
CA ARG A 461 18.84 -12.50 -24.68
C ARG A 461 19.21 -13.49 -23.57
N ILE A 462 18.84 -13.19 -22.33
CA ILE A 462 19.07 -14.07 -21.18
C ILE A 462 18.18 -15.31 -21.30
N GLU A 463 16.90 -15.14 -21.67
CA GLU A 463 15.96 -16.23 -21.91
C GLU A 463 16.44 -17.15 -23.05
N ALA A 464 16.94 -16.58 -24.16
CA ALA A 464 17.52 -17.35 -25.26
C ALA A 464 18.77 -18.15 -24.84
N GLU A 465 19.72 -17.52 -24.16
CA GLU A 465 20.95 -18.20 -23.70
C GLU A 465 20.64 -19.33 -22.70
N ILE A 466 19.71 -19.09 -21.77
CA ILE A 466 19.27 -20.13 -20.83
C ILE A 466 18.58 -21.28 -21.57
N GLY A 467 17.70 -20.96 -22.52
CA GLY A 467 17.01 -21.94 -23.37
C GLY A 467 17.99 -22.79 -24.16
N GLU A 468 18.93 -22.18 -24.89
CA GLU A 468 19.95 -22.88 -25.68
C GLU A 468 20.81 -23.82 -24.82
N GLN A 469 21.15 -23.43 -23.59
CA GLN A 469 21.93 -24.28 -22.70
C GLN A 469 21.14 -25.47 -22.19
N LEU A 470 19.87 -25.28 -21.84
CA LEU A 470 18.99 -26.36 -21.41
C LEU A 470 18.75 -27.33 -22.57
N ASP A 471 18.51 -26.81 -23.78
CA ASP A 471 18.32 -27.59 -25.00
C ASP A 471 19.59 -28.38 -25.37
N ALA A 472 20.77 -27.79 -25.21
CA ALA A 472 22.04 -28.50 -25.45
C ALA A 472 22.29 -29.64 -24.45
N LEU A 473 21.87 -29.48 -23.19
CA LEU A 473 21.99 -30.52 -22.18
C LEU A 473 20.97 -31.64 -22.37
N LEU A 474 19.74 -31.31 -22.78
CA LEU A 474 18.68 -32.28 -23.09
C LEU A 474 18.97 -33.12 -24.34
N ASN A 475 19.68 -32.53 -25.32
CA ASN A 475 20.02 -33.20 -26.58
C ASN A 475 21.45 -33.78 -26.61
N ALA A 476 22.20 -33.70 -25.51
CA ALA A 476 23.49 -34.35 -25.41
C ALA A 476 23.30 -35.89 -25.49
N PRO A 477 24.19 -36.63 -26.18
CA PRO A 477 24.09 -38.08 -26.24
C PRO A 477 24.28 -38.68 -24.84
N HIS A 478 23.17 -38.98 -24.17
CA HIS A 478 23.16 -39.81 -22.97
C HIS A 478 23.49 -41.25 -23.40
N PRO A 479 24.46 -41.93 -22.79
CA PRO A 479 24.81 -43.29 -23.17
C PRO A 479 23.59 -44.19 -23.02
N ALA A 480 23.09 -44.68 -24.16
CA ALA A 480 21.99 -45.62 -24.20
C ALA A 480 22.39 -46.89 -23.42
N ALA A 481 21.64 -47.20 -22.36
CA ALA A 481 21.71 -48.51 -21.73
C ALA A 481 21.29 -49.56 -22.77
N HIS A 482 22.28 -50.29 -23.32
CA HIS A 482 22.03 -51.46 -24.16
C HIS A 482 21.18 -52.48 -23.40
N MET A 483 19.93 -52.67 -23.84
CA MET A 483 19.13 -53.85 -23.50
C MET A 483 19.72 -55.08 -24.21
N ALA A 484 20.32 -55.99 -23.45
CA ALA A 484 20.54 -57.37 -23.88
C ALA A 484 19.29 -58.23 -23.53
N PRO A 485 18.88 -59.21 -24.35
CA PRO A 485 17.61 -59.91 -24.16
C PRO A 485 17.65 -60.92 -23.01
N ALA A 486 16.59 -60.94 -22.22
CA ALA A 486 16.38 -61.88 -21.13
C ALA A 486 16.27 -63.33 -21.62
N THR A 487 17.12 -64.20 -21.08
CA THR A 487 16.96 -65.66 -21.17
C THR A 487 16.13 -66.17 -19.99
N GLN A 488 15.12 -66.98 -20.30
CA GLN A 488 14.19 -67.59 -19.35
C GLN A 488 14.87 -68.66 -18.47
N LYS A 489 14.47 -68.75 -17.20
CA LYS A 489 14.04 -70.00 -16.54
C LYS A 489 13.46 -69.79 -15.14
N LYS A 490 12.26 -70.35 -14.93
CA LYS A 490 11.69 -70.84 -13.65
C LYS A 490 11.79 -72.40 -13.70
N PRO A 491 11.49 -73.20 -12.64
CA PRO A 491 11.07 -72.89 -11.26
C PRO A 491 11.62 -73.85 -10.15
N ALA A 492 11.02 -73.77 -8.95
CA ALA A 492 10.90 -74.76 -7.84
C ALA A 492 11.94 -74.64 -6.68
N LYS A 493 11.64 -74.86 -5.39
CA LYS A 493 10.44 -75.32 -4.65
C LYS A 493 10.62 -75.00 -3.15
N ALA A 494 9.49 -75.04 -2.43
CA ALA A 494 9.23 -74.83 -1.00
C ALA A 494 10.18 -75.46 0.04
N VAL A 495 10.27 -74.82 1.22
CA VAL A 495 10.23 -75.50 2.53
C VAL A 495 9.40 -74.65 3.51
N LYS A 496 8.61 -75.36 4.34
CA LYS A 496 7.60 -74.93 5.30
C LYS A 496 8.15 -74.82 6.74
N ASP A 497 7.45 -73.99 7.51
CA ASP A 497 7.11 -74.08 8.94
C ASP A 497 8.21 -74.15 10.02
N SER A 498 8.16 -73.17 10.94
CA SER A 498 7.86 -73.51 12.33
C SER A 498 7.14 -72.36 13.04
N THR A 499 6.09 -72.75 13.77
CA THR A 499 5.15 -71.94 14.54
C THR A 499 5.67 -71.75 15.96
N THR A 500 5.40 -70.61 16.61
CA THR A 500 5.12 -70.58 18.05
C THR A 500 4.35 -69.32 18.43
N ALA A 501 3.45 -69.49 19.38
CA ALA A 501 2.26 -68.68 19.61
C ALA A 501 2.36 -67.81 20.88
N ARG A 502 1.44 -66.82 20.94
CA ARG A 502 0.85 -66.16 22.13
C ARG A 502 1.82 -65.28 22.96
N ARG A 503 1.43 -64.13 23.54
CA ARG A 503 0.15 -63.74 24.16
C ARG A 503 0.19 -62.22 24.47
N ALA A 504 -0.93 -61.50 24.35
CA ALA A 504 -1.18 -60.21 25.00
C ALA A 504 -1.58 -60.41 26.48
N PRO A 505 -1.45 -59.40 27.36
CA PRO A 505 -2.61 -58.56 27.76
C PRO A 505 -2.24 -57.05 27.96
N ALA A 506 -3.04 -56.07 27.55
CA ALA A 506 -4.25 -55.48 28.18
C ALA A 506 -4.04 -54.68 29.49
N LYS A 507 -4.22 -53.34 29.35
CA LYS A 507 -4.81 -52.31 30.23
C LYS A 507 -4.74 -52.44 31.77
N ALA A 508 -4.34 -51.34 32.42
CA ALA A 508 -5.01 -50.85 33.62
C ALA A 508 -4.92 -49.31 33.72
N ALA A 509 -6.05 -48.68 33.99
CA ALA A 509 -6.21 -47.28 34.37
C ALA A 509 -6.82 -47.25 35.79
N ALA A 510 -6.32 -46.37 36.66
CA ALA A 510 -6.96 -45.84 37.87
C ALA A 510 -6.06 -44.69 38.37
N ARG A 511 -6.40 -43.40 38.29
CA ARG A 511 -7.45 -42.60 38.94
C ARG A 511 -7.25 -42.41 40.46
N LYS A 512 -7.04 -41.13 40.82
CA LYS A 512 -7.39 -40.34 42.04
C LYS A 512 -6.16 -39.55 42.53
N ALA A 513 -6.27 -38.29 42.94
CA ALA A 513 -7.43 -37.56 43.48
C ALA A 513 -8.25 -36.76 42.47
#